data_AF-A0A8T4QZZ2-F1
#
_entry.id   AF-A0A8T4QZZ2-F1
#
_cell.length_a   1.000
_cell.length_b   1.000
_cell.length_c   1.000
_cell.angle_alpha   90.00
_cell.angle_beta   90.00
_cell.angle_gamma   90.00
#
_symmetry.space_group_name_H-M   'P 1'
#
loop_
_entity.id
_entity.type
_entity.pdbx_description
1 polymer ?
#
loop_
_entity_poly.entity_id
_entity_poly.type
_entity_poly.pdbx_seq_one_letter_code
_entity_poly.pdbx_strand_id
1 'polypeptide(L)'
;NSLKLEEYSDLMFFDRGDRFVVEVQTEKGREFVNAFRRLFSSSDYPLSDKDRKIKNFKELKRPADLNRHYDSEKWEKGVKDCVSCAACTMLCPTCYCFNIEDESEWDLKSMQRVRTHASCQLKGFTTVAGEHVFRESRSDRFKHRIYHQLQWFREKHGIDLCIGCGRCITGCPSKIDFIEIINEIAK
;
A
#
# COMPACT_ATOMS: atom_id res chain seq x y z
N ASN A 1 -10.16 11.59 5.78
CA ASN A 1 -9.10 11.68 4.75
C ASN A 1 -7.95 10.79 5.17
N SER A 2 -7.80 9.64 4.53
CA SER A 2 -6.89 8.51 4.82
C SER A 2 -5.37 8.83 4.72
N LEU A 3 -5.00 10.09 4.89
CA LEU A 3 -3.70 10.64 4.54
C LEU A 3 -3.10 11.58 5.61
N LYS A 4 -3.81 11.78 6.73
CA LYS A 4 -3.22 12.35 7.96
C LYS A 4 -2.72 11.20 8.83
N LEU A 5 -1.46 11.26 9.25
CA LEU A 5 -0.79 10.22 10.04
C LEU A 5 -1.15 10.27 11.54
N GLU A 6 -2.07 11.15 11.92
CA GLU A 6 -2.35 11.55 13.31
C GLU A 6 -3.28 10.57 14.07
N GLU A 7 -3.78 9.52 13.42
CA GLU A 7 -4.79 8.61 14.00
C GLU A 7 -4.48 7.10 13.83
N TYR A 8 -3.33 6.75 13.26
CA TYR A 8 -3.02 5.35 12.87
C TYR A 8 -1.78 4.77 13.57
N SER A 9 -1.19 5.47 14.54
CA SER A 9 0.01 5.00 15.23
C SER A 9 -0.02 5.30 16.72
N ASP A 10 0.66 4.48 17.52
CA ASP A 10 0.90 4.81 18.93
C ASP A 10 2.07 5.79 19.07
N LEU A 11 3.10 5.64 18.23
CA LEU A 11 4.32 6.44 18.17
C LEU A 11 4.67 6.73 16.71
N MET A 12 4.95 8.00 16.42
CA MET A 12 5.40 8.45 15.10
C MET A 12 6.84 8.96 15.16
N PHE A 13 7.72 8.39 14.35
CA PHE A 13 9.15 8.70 14.33
C PHE A 13 9.47 9.61 13.14
N PHE A 14 10.12 10.74 13.41
CA PHE A 14 10.58 11.70 12.41
C PHE A 14 12.11 11.71 12.38
N ASP A 15 12.68 11.22 11.29
CA ASP A 15 14.12 11.16 11.08
C ASP A 15 14.75 12.57 10.93
N ARG A 16 15.85 12.82 11.65
CA ARG A 16 16.70 14.02 11.58
C ARG A 16 18.16 13.71 11.29
N GLY A 17 18.47 12.47 10.91
CA GLY A 17 19.82 11.99 10.59
C GLY A 17 20.49 11.33 11.79
N ASP A 18 20.86 12.13 12.80
CA ASP A 18 21.53 11.64 14.01
C ASP A 18 20.56 11.20 15.12
N ARG A 19 19.29 11.62 15.03
CA ARG A 19 18.25 11.36 16.01
C ARG A 19 16.88 11.26 15.37
N PHE A 20 15.95 10.66 16.10
CA PHE A 20 14.53 10.68 15.77
C PHE A 20 13.79 11.59 16.74
N VAL A 21 12.93 12.45 16.21
CA VAL A 21 11.90 13.12 17.02
C VAL A 21 10.71 12.17 17.07
N VAL A 22 10.18 11.91 18.26
CA VAL A 22 9.08 10.96 18.45
C VAL A 22 7.85 11.69 18.95
N GLU A 23 6.77 11.62 18.19
CA GLU A 23 5.46 12.12 18.61
C GLU A 23 4.63 10.96 19.18
N VAL A 24 4.16 11.13 20.41
CA VAL A 24 3.32 10.14 21.10
C VAL A 24 1.86 10.48 20.84
N GLN A 25 1.14 9.58 20.18
CA GLN A 25 -0.24 9.83 19.72
C GLN A 25 -1.30 9.17 20.60
N THR A 26 -0.97 8.07 21.28
CA THR A 26 -1.93 7.32 22.12
C THR A 26 -1.41 7.09 23.55
N GLU A 27 -2.32 6.69 24.44
CA GLU A 27 -1.95 6.28 25.80
C GLU A 27 -1.01 5.05 25.79
N LYS A 28 -1.23 4.09 24.89
CA LYS A 28 -0.32 2.95 24.71
C LYS A 28 1.09 3.38 24.32
N GLY A 29 1.20 4.38 23.43
CA GLY A 29 2.49 4.98 23.09
C GLY A 29 3.16 5.64 24.29
N ARG A 30 2.39 6.31 25.15
CA ARG A 30 2.89 6.92 26.39
C ARG A 30 3.37 5.89 27.39
N GLU A 31 2.62 4.81 27.58
CA GLU A 31 3.04 3.66 28.40
C GLU A 31 4.35 3.05 27.89
N PHE A 32 4.47 2.87 26.57
CA PHE A 32 5.69 2.35 25.94
C PHE A 32 6.90 3.25 26.19
N VAL A 33 6.77 4.56 25.94
CA VAL A 33 7.85 5.53 26.19
C VAL A 33 8.24 5.56 27.68
N ASN A 34 7.26 5.43 28.58
CA ASN A 34 7.51 5.35 30.02
C ASN A 34 8.24 4.07 30.44
N ALA A 35 7.90 2.92 29.84
CA ALA A 35 8.58 1.66 30.11
C ALA A 35 10.04 1.68 29.61
N PHE A 36 10.30 2.37 28.49
CA PHE A 36 11.61 2.43 27.85
C PHE A 36 12.31 3.80 27.97
N ARG A 37 12.11 4.51 29.09
CA ARG A 37 12.64 5.87 29.33
C ARG A 37 14.11 6.08 29.02
N ARG A 38 14.95 5.05 29.12
CA ARG A 38 16.39 5.14 28.79
C ARG A 38 16.66 5.39 27.30
N LEU A 39 15.71 5.06 26.42
CA LEU A 39 15.82 5.25 24.98
C LEU A 39 15.25 6.60 24.51
N PHE A 40 14.55 7.33 25.39
CA PHE A 40 13.84 8.55 25.04
C PHE A 40 14.31 9.71 25.91
N SER A 41 14.36 10.90 25.32
CA SER A 41 14.59 12.15 26.04
C SER A 41 13.50 13.16 25.65
N SER A 42 13.08 13.99 26.59
CA SER A 42 12.16 15.09 26.29
C SER A 42 12.81 16.04 25.30
N SER A 43 12.04 16.49 24.31
CA SER A 43 12.52 17.41 23.28
C SER A 43 11.44 18.41 22.93
N ASP A 44 11.80 19.69 22.87
CA ASP A 44 10.95 20.77 22.38
C ASP A 44 11.14 21.01 20.88
N TYR A 45 11.67 20.01 20.16
CA TYR A 45 11.90 20.14 18.72
C TYR A 45 10.56 20.41 18.01
N PRO A 46 10.43 21.52 17.27
CA PRO A 46 9.17 21.86 16.63
C PRO A 46 8.89 20.91 15.46
N LEU A 47 7.76 20.20 15.54
CA LEU A 47 7.20 19.44 14.43
C LEU A 47 6.19 20.31 13.68
N SER A 48 6.45 20.54 12.40
CA SER A 48 5.55 21.28 11.51
C SER A 48 4.52 20.37 10.84
N ASP A 49 3.45 20.93 10.29
CA ASP A 49 2.51 20.20 9.42
C ASP A 49 3.19 19.55 8.21
N LYS A 50 4.34 20.08 7.76
CA LYS A 50 5.11 19.49 6.67
C LYS A 50 5.80 18.20 7.12
N ASP A 51 6.19 18.10 8.39
CA ASP A 51 6.81 16.89 8.94
C ASP A 51 5.79 15.76 9.08
N ARG A 52 4.56 16.11 9.47
CA ARG A 52 3.41 15.18 9.60
C ARG A 52 2.80 14.77 8.26
N LYS A 53 3.33 15.27 7.15
CA LYS A 53 2.93 14.91 5.79
C LYS A 53 4.04 14.10 5.14
N ILE A 54 3.65 13.12 4.35
CA ILE A 54 4.58 12.39 3.50
C ILE A 54 5.18 13.38 2.49
N LYS A 55 6.50 13.36 2.29
CA LYS A 55 7.15 14.23 1.31
C LYS A 55 6.53 14.01 -0.08
N ASN A 56 6.27 15.09 -0.82
CA ASN A 56 5.57 15.09 -2.11
C ASN A 56 4.12 14.61 -2.06
N PHE A 57 3.46 14.75 -0.90
CA PHE A 57 2.05 14.42 -0.75
C PHE A 57 1.16 15.19 -1.74
N LYS A 58 0.44 14.43 -2.58
CA LYS A 58 -0.66 14.93 -3.39
C LYS A 58 -1.97 14.58 -2.70
N GLU A 59 -2.87 15.55 -2.65
CA GLU A 59 -4.22 15.31 -2.16
C GLU A 59 -4.94 14.34 -3.11
N LEU A 60 -5.49 13.25 -2.54
CA LEU A 60 -6.32 12.32 -3.27
C LEU A 60 -7.74 12.89 -3.40
N LYS A 61 -8.06 13.39 -4.58
CA LYS A 61 -9.40 13.86 -4.97
C LYS A 61 -10.23 12.69 -5.45
N ARG A 62 -10.49 11.75 -4.54
CA ARG A 62 -11.22 10.51 -4.87
C ARG A 62 -12.64 10.86 -5.32
N PRO A 63 -13.13 10.29 -6.44
CA PRO A 63 -14.56 10.30 -6.75
C PRO A 63 -15.35 9.67 -5.59
N ALA A 64 -16.60 10.11 -5.41
CA ALA A 64 -17.50 9.52 -4.40
C ALA A 64 -17.68 8.01 -4.63
N ASP A 65 -17.76 7.62 -5.90
CA ASP A 65 -17.88 6.24 -6.36
C ASP A 65 -16.89 5.99 -7.51
N LEU A 66 -15.81 5.26 -7.25
CA LEU A 66 -14.83 4.92 -8.26
C LEU A 66 -15.42 3.97 -9.32
N ASN A 67 -16.46 3.20 -9.02
CA ASN A 67 -17.05 2.22 -9.95
C ASN A 67 -17.56 2.88 -11.25
N ARG A 68 -18.01 4.15 -11.20
CA ARG A 68 -18.41 4.91 -12.39
C ARG A 68 -17.30 5.12 -13.41
N HIS A 69 -16.05 4.93 -13.01
CA HIS A 69 -14.87 5.14 -13.84
C HIS A 69 -14.12 3.84 -14.16
N TYR A 70 -14.77 2.68 -14.01
CA TYR A 70 -14.13 1.37 -14.19
C TYR A 70 -13.59 1.16 -15.61
N ASP A 71 -14.32 1.63 -16.61
CA ASP A 71 -13.98 1.49 -18.03
C ASP A 71 -13.23 2.71 -18.60
N SER A 72 -12.72 3.59 -17.73
CA SER A 72 -11.98 4.78 -18.17
C SER A 72 -10.65 4.40 -18.82
N GLU A 73 -10.41 4.87 -20.05
CA GLU A 73 -9.12 4.72 -20.75
C GLU A 73 -7.94 5.34 -19.99
N LYS A 74 -8.22 6.26 -19.04
CA LYS A 74 -7.20 6.90 -18.21
C LYS A 74 -6.43 5.87 -17.36
N TRP A 75 -7.02 4.70 -17.07
CA TRP A 75 -6.31 3.60 -16.42
C TRP A 75 -5.13 3.11 -17.25
N GLU A 76 -5.35 2.80 -18.54
CA GLU A 76 -4.30 2.34 -19.45
C GLU A 76 -3.23 3.42 -19.63
N LYS A 77 -3.63 4.68 -19.84
CA LYS A 77 -2.72 5.82 -19.99
C LYS A 77 -1.84 6.01 -18.75
N GLY A 78 -2.41 5.86 -17.55
CA GLY A 78 -1.71 6.02 -16.28
C GLY A 78 -0.65 4.96 -16.00
N VAL A 79 -0.77 3.77 -16.60
CA VAL A 79 0.16 2.65 -16.35
C VAL A 79 0.98 2.25 -17.56
N LYS A 80 1.03 3.08 -18.61
CA LYS A 80 1.77 2.79 -19.85
C LYS A 80 3.23 2.36 -19.60
N ASP A 81 3.88 3.02 -18.63
CA ASP A 81 5.28 2.81 -18.26
C ASP A 81 5.47 1.70 -17.20
N CYS A 82 4.39 1.06 -16.77
CA CYS A 82 4.43 0.01 -15.75
C CYS A 82 5.14 -1.23 -16.27
N VAL A 83 6.17 -1.67 -15.55
CA VAL A 83 6.93 -2.90 -15.85
C VAL A 83 6.43 -4.14 -15.08
N SER A 84 5.28 -4.05 -14.39
CA SER A 84 4.70 -5.15 -13.60
C SER A 84 5.65 -5.80 -12.58
N CYS A 85 6.56 -5.03 -11.99
CA CYS A 85 7.56 -5.53 -11.02
C CYS A 85 7.01 -5.87 -9.62
N ALA A 86 5.70 -5.70 -9.38
CA ALA A 86 5.04 -5.96 -8.10
C ALA A 86 5.52 -5.13 -6.87
N ALA A 87 6.48 -4.21 -7.01
CA ALA A 87 7.00 -3.40 -5.90
C ALA A 87 5.89 -2.71 -5.09
N CYS A 88 4.85 -2.24 -5.76
CA CYS A 88 3.73 -1.52 -5.13
C CYS A 88 2.85 -2.40 -4.22
N THR A 89 2.89 -3.73 -4.37
CA THR A 89 2.24 -4.66 -3.43
C THR A 89 3.23 -5.20 -2.40
N MET A 90 4.46 -5.51 -2.81
CA MET A 90 5.48 -6.07 -1.91
C MET A 90 5.87 -5.09 -0.80
N LEU A 91 5.90 -3.78 -1.10
CA LEU A 91 6.23 -2.73 -0.13
C LEU A 91 5.02 -2.22 0.65
N CYS A 92 3.81 -2.64 0.28
CA CYS A 92 2.59 -2.14 0.88
C CYS A 92 2.27 -2.94 2.15
N PRO A 93 2.21 -2.28 3.33
CA PRO A 93 2.00 -2.98 4.59
C PRO A 93 0.59 -3.58 4.75
N THR A 94 -0.36 -3.17 3.90
CA THR A 94 -1.75 -3.65 3.94
C THR A 94 -2.08 -4.63 2.82
N CYS A 95 -1.12 -4.95 1.94
CA CYS A 95 -1.31 -5.97 0.92
C CYS A 95 -1.12 -7.38 1.50
N TYR A 96 -2.07 -8.26 1.23
CA TYR A 96 -2.10 -9.63 1.77
C TYR A 96 -2.33 -10.70 0.69
N CYS A 97 -2.05 -10.38 -0.58
CA CYS A 97 -2.11 -11.37 -1.65
C CYS A 97 -1.12 -12.52 -1.38
N PHE A 98 -1.55 -13.76 -1.59
CA PHE A 98 -0.74 -14.95 -1.40
C PHE A 98 -1.03 -15.98 -2.48
N ASN A 99 -0.07 -16.86 -2.73
CA ASN A 99 -0.27 -18.09 -3.51
C ASN A 99 -0.24 -19.29 -2.58
N ILE A 100 -0.83 -20.40 -3.02
CA ILE A 100 -0.73 -21.69 -2.35
C ILE A 100 -0.13 -22.68 -3.36
N GLU A 101 0.95 -23.31 -2.97
CA GLU A 101 1.69 -24.28 -3.78
C GLU A 101 1.85 -25.57 -2.98
N ASP A 102 1.74 -26.70 -3.67
CA ASP A 102 2.05 -28.00 -3.08
C ASP A 102 3.48 -28.36 -3.49
N GLU A 103 4.39 -28.39 -2.53
CA GLU A 103 5.80 -28.73 -2.72
C GLU A 103 6.02 -30.18 -2.30
N SER A 104 6.68 -30.96 -3.15
CA SER A 104 7.12 -32.32 -2.81
C SER A 104 8.54 -32.30 -2.28
N GLU A 105 8.83 -33.13 -1.28
CA GLU A 105 10.21 -33.43 -0.92
C GLU A 105 10.91 -34.15 -2.07
N TRP A 106 12.24 -34.03 -2.12
CA TRP A 106 13.07 -34.61 -3.18
C TRP A 106 12.88 -36.13 -3.36
N ASP A 107 12.48 -36.84 -2.30
CA ASP A 107 12.24 -38.28 -2.32
C ASP A 107 10.82 -38.67 -2.75
N LEU A 108 9.95 -37.69 -3.02
CA LEU A 108 8.54 -37.82 -3.40
C LEU A 108 7.67 -38.60 -2.40
N LYS A 109 8.13 -38.78 -1.15
CA LYS A 109 7.37 -39.51 -0.12
C LYS A 109 6.48 -38.61 0.74
N SER A 110 6.76 -37.32 0.76
CA SER A 110 5.96 -36.33 1.48
C SER A 110 5.73 -35.09 0.63
N MET A 111 4.57 -34.49 0.86
CA MET A 111 4.12 -33.26 0.21
C MET A 111 3.72 -32.28 1.31
N GLN A 112 4.07 -31.01 1.15
CA GLN A 112 3.62 -29.93 2.01
C GLN A 112 2.87 -28.90 1.20
N ARG A 113 1.83 -28.32 1.79
CA ARG A 113 1.09 -27.20 1.23
C ARG A 113 1.62 -25.90 1.81
N VAL A 114 2.32 -25.12 1.01
CA VAL A 114 2.98 -23.89 1.41
C VAL A 114 2.17 -22.68 0.95
N ARG A 115 2.07 -21.68 1.83
CA ARG A 115 1.53 -20.37 1.47
C ARG A 115 2.68 -19.38 1.31
N THR A 116 2.83 -18.84 0.12
CA THR A 116 3.85 -17.84 -0.20
C THR A 116 3.21 -16.48 -0.47
N HIS A 117 3.90 -15.39 -0.11
CA HIS A 117 3.41 -14.06 -0.45
C HIS A 117 3.45 -13.87 -1.96
N ALA A 118 2.36 -13.35 -2.53
CA ALA A 118 2.20 -13.19 -3.97
C ALA A 118 1.69 -11.78 -4.30
N SER A 119 1.69 -11.43 -5.59
CA SER A 119 1.24 -10.12 -6.04
C SER A 119 0.20 -10.22 -7.14
N CYS A 120 -0.94 -9.57 -6.93
CA CYS A 120 -1.95 -9.38 -7.97
C CYS A 120 -1.48 -8.52 -9.16
N GLN A 121 -0.27 -7.95 -9.10
CA GLN A 121 0.34 -7.20 -10.20
C GLN A 121 1.10 -8.09 -11.19
N LEU A 122 1.40 -9.34 -10.82
CA LEU A 122 2.07 -10.31 -11.68
C LEU A 122 1.03 -11.00 -12.56
N LYS A 123 1.34 -11.21 -13.86
CA LYS A 123 0.43 -11.87 -14.81
C LYS A 123 0.01 -13.27 -14.32
N GLY A 124 0.97 -14.00 -13.73
CA GLY A 124 0.77 -15.35 -13.20
C GLY A 124 -0.33 -15.45 -12.13
N PHE A 125 -0.58 -14.39 -11.35
CA PHE A 125 -1.49 -14.43 -10.20
C PHE A 125 -2.95 -14.76 -10.57
N THR A 126 -3.38 -14.40 -11.77
CA THR A 126 -4.74 -14.68 -12.26
C THR A 126 -4.78 -15.80 -13.29
N THR A 127 -3.73 -16.62 -13.35
CA THR A 127 -3.71 -17.79 -14.23
C THR A 127 -4.52 -18.89 -13.58
N VAL A 128 -5.47 -19.44 -14.33
CA VAL A 128 -6.30 -20.57 -13.89
C VAL A 128 -6.07 -21.77 -14.82
N ALA A 129 -6.74 -22.89 -14.52
CA ALA A 129 -6.65 -24.11 -15.32
C ALA A 129 -6.89 -23.82 -16.83
N GLY A 130 -6.06 -24.43 -17.68
CA GLY A 130 -6.07 -24.18 -19.13
C GLY A 130 -5.32 -22.92 -19.55
N GLU A 131 -4.39 -22.43 -18.73
CA GLU A 131 -3.54 -21.25 -19.01
C GLU A 131 -4.33 -19.94 -19.20
N HIS A 132 -5.60 -19.92 -18.82
CA HIS A 132 -6.43 -18.74 -18.97
C HIS A 132 -6.06 -17.67 -17.93
N VAL A 133 -5.85 -16.43 -18.39
CA VAL A 133 -5.50 -15.28 -17.54
C VAL A 133 -6.60 -14.24 -17.62
N PHE A 134 -7.44 -14.15 -16.58
CA PHE A 134 -8.60 -13.25 -16.60
C PHE A 134 -8.26 -11.78 -16.29
N ARG A 135 -6.99 -11.47 -15.98
CA ARG A 135 -6.46 -10.09 -15.89
C ARG A 135 -5.15 -9.97 -16.65
N GLU A 136 -5.27 -10.06 -17.97
CA GLU A 136 -4.12 -10.07 -18.87
C GLU A 136 -3.43 -8.70 -18.99
N SER A 137 -4.19 -7.60 -19.03
CA SER A 137 -3.61 -6.26 -19.18
C SER A 137 -2.97 -5.76 -17.89
N ARG A 138 -1.95 -4.89 -18.03
CA ARG A 138 -1.30 -4.23 -16.88
C ARG A 138 -2.27 -3.28 -16.18
N SER A 139 -3.13 -2.61 -16.93
CA SER A 139 -4.15 -1.72 -16.40
C SER A 139 -5.19 -2.45 -15.60
N ASP A 140 -5.66 -3.63 -16.02
CA ASP A 140 -6.62 -4.41 -15.23
C ASP A 140 -6.05 -4.86 -13.89
N ARG A 141 -4.79 -5.29 -13.86
CA ARG A 141 -4.11 -5.65 -12.60
C ARG A 141 -3.92 -4.43 -11.70
N PHE A 142 -3.48 -3.30 -12.24
CA PHE A 142 -3.30 -2.07 -11.47
C PHE A 142 -4.64 -1.53 -10.94
N LYS A 143 -5.65 -1.46 -11.81
CA LYS A 143 -7.03 -1.10 -11.48
C LYS A 143 -7.56 -1.99 -10.36
N HIS A 144 -7.42 -3.31 -10.47
CA HIS A 144 -7.82 -4.26 -9.43
C HIS A 144 -7.21 -3.93 -8.05
N ARG A 145 -5.91 -3.60 -8.00
CA ARG A 145 -5.26 -3.17 -6.75
C ARG A 145 -5.87 -1.88 -6.19
N ILE A 146 -6.08 -0.86 -7.03
CA ILE A 146 -6.60 0.43 -6.58
C ILE A 146 -8.04 0.30 -6.07
N TYR A 147 -8.89 -0.44 -6.80
CA TYR A 147 -10.27 -0.71 -6.37
C TYR A 147 -10.32 -1.50 -5.07
N HIS A 148 -9.48 -2.53 -4.93
CA HIS A 148 -9.39 -3.28 -3.69
C HIS A 148 -8.99 -2.38 -2.51
N GLN A 149 -8.03 -1.47 -2.73
CA GLN A 149 -7.50 -0.61 -1.68
C GLN A 149 -8.44 0.54 -1.27
N LEU A 150 -9.22 1.10 -2.20
CA LEU A 150 -9.96 2.36 -2.00
C LEU A 150 -11.48 2.27 -2.17
N GLN A 151 -11.98 1.22 -2.84
CA GLN A 151 -13.40 1.06 -3.14
C GLN A 151 -13.97 -0.19 -2.48
N TRP A 152 -13.63 -1.39 -2.94
CA TRP A 152 -14.27 -2.64 -2.52
C TRP A 152 -14.06 -2.97 -1.05
N PHE A 153 -12.85 -2.74 -0.52
CA PHE A 153 -12.61 -2.97 0.91
C PHE A 153 -13.42 -2.00 1.78
N ARG A 154 -13.55 -0.74 1.34
CA ARG A 154 -14.36 0.27 2.02
C ARG A 154 -15.85 -0.02 1.93
N GLU A 155 -16.35 -0.47 0.79
CA GLU A 155 -17.75 -0.90 0.65
C GLU A 155 -18.09 -2.02 1.64
N LYS A 156 -17.15 -2.95 1.86
CA LYS A 156 -17.34 -4.09 2.75
C LYS A 156 -17.11 -3.78 4.24
N HIS A 157 -16.14 -2.93 4.56
CA HIS A 157 -15.65 -2.74 5.94
C HIS A 157 -15.76 -1.30 6.47
N GLY A 158 -16.21 -0.35 5.65
CA GLY A 158 -16.38 1.07 6.02
C GLY A 158 -15.09 1.88 6.06
N ILE A 159 -13.92 1.25 5.85
CA ILE A 159 -12.60 1.90 5.90
C ILE A 159 -11.79 1.63 4.62
N ASP A 160 -10.90 2.55 4.25
CA ASP A 160 -9.93 2.31 3.18
C ASP A 160 -8.84 1.34 3.68
N LEU A 161 -8.36 0.44 2.82
CA LEU A 161 -7.20 -0.41 3.12
C LEU A 161 -5.88 0.38 2.92
N CYS A 162 -5.90 1.41 2.10
CA CYS A 162 -4.76 2.30 1.89
C CYS A 162 -4.59 3.24 3.09
N ILE A 163 -3.46 3.12 3.78
CA ILE A 163 -3.09 3.99 4.91
C ILE A 163 -2.28 5.23 4.49
N GLY A 164 -2.19 5.50 3.20
CA GLY A 164 -1.49 6.68 2.69
C GLY A 164 0.04 6.66 2.74
N CYS A 165 0.69 5.59 3.23
CA CYS A 165 2.14 5.55 3.50
C CYS A 165 3.12 5.87 2.35
N GLY A 166 2.66 6.00 1.11
CA GLY A 166 3.49 6.43 -0.05
C GLY A 166 4.54 5.44 -0.54
N ARG A 167 4.83 4.34 0.18
CA ARG A 167 5.88 3.36 -0.15
C ARG A 167 5.77 2.80 -1.58
N CYS A 168 4.55 2.62 -2.07
CA CYS A 168 4.30 2.12 -3.42
C CYS A 168 4.66 3.10 -4.54
N ILE A 169 4.62 4.41 -4.27
CA ILE A 169 5.02 5.46 -5.20
C ILE A 169 6.55 5.59 -5.16
N THR A 170 7.13 5.70 -3.96
CA THR A 170 8.58 5.82 -3.76
C THR A 170 9.36 4.62 -4.33
N GLY A 171 8.84 3.41 -4.15
CA GLY A 171 9.48 2.18 -4.64
C GLY A 171 9.20 1.86 -6.11
N CYS A 172 8.44 2.69 -6.83
CA CYS A 172 8.12 2.42 -8.23
C CYS A 172 9.31 2.79 -9.14
N PRO A 173 9.92 1.83 -9.88
CA PRO A 173 11.01 2.15 -10.80
C PRO A 173 10.55 3.06 -11.96
N SER A 174 9.29 2.92 -12.38
CA SER A 174 8.67 3.73 -13.43
C SER A 174 8.06 5.05 -12.93
N LYS A 175 8.23 5.38 -11.64
CA LYS A 175 7.72 6.61 -11.00
C LYS A 175 6.20 6.82 -11.18
N ILE A 176 5.43 5.72 -11.18
CA ILE A 176 3.97 5.79 -11.27
C ILE A 176 3.39 6.30 -9.96
N ASP A 177 2.65 7.40 -10.04
CA ASP A 177 1.86 7.95 -8.93
C ASP A 177 0.38 7.64 -9.14
N PHE A 178 -0.17 6.72 -8.35
CA PHE A 178 -1.58 6.34 -8.47
C PHE A 178 -2.54 7.46 -8.04
N ILE A 179 -2.08 8.43 -7.23
CA ILE A 179 -2.88 9.58 -6.81
C ILE A 179 -3.13 10.48 -8.02
N GLU A 180 -2.10 10.72 -8.84
CA GLU A 180 -2.25 11.45 -10.10
C GLU A 180 -3.27 10.76 -11.01
N ILE A 181 -3.17 9.44 -11.18
CA ILE A 181 -4.08 8.67 -12.03
C ILE A 181 -5.53 8.82 -11.55
N ILE A 182 -5.79 8.68 -10.25
CA ILE A 182 -7.14 8.82 -9.70
C ILE A 182 -7.63 10.27 -9.84
N ASN A 183 -6.77 11.25 -9.57
CA ASN A 183 -7.14 12.66 -9.71
C ASN A 183 -7.46 13.03 -11.17
N GLU A 184 -6.73 12.47 -12.13
CA GLU A 184 -7.05 12.62 -13.55
C GLU A 184 -8.36 11.91 -13.89
N ILE A 185 -8.64 10.74 -13.33
CA ILE A 185 -9.92 10.03 -13.52
C ILE A 185 -11.11 10.82 -12.97
N ALA A 186 -10.91 11.52 -11.85
CA ALA A 186 -11.93 12.32 -11.19
C ALA A 186 -12.27 13.64 -11.91
N LYS A 187 -11.41 14.10 -12.84
CA LYS A 187 -11.69 15.22 -13.74
C LYS A 187 -12.60 14.80 -14.89
#